data_AF-A0AA37A8Z1-F1
#
_entry.id   AF-A0AA37A8Z1-F1
#
_cell.length_a   1.000
_cell.length_b   1.000
_cell.length_c   1.000
_cell.angle_alpha   90.00
_cell.angle_beta   90.00
_cell.angle_gamma   90.00
#
_symmetry.space_group_name_H-M   'P 1'
#
loop_
_entity.id
_entity.type
_entity.pdbx_description
1 polymer ?
#
loop_
_entity_poly.entity_id
_entity_poly.type
_entity_poly.pdbx_seq_one_letter_code
_entity_poly.pdbx_strand_id
1 'polypeptide(L)'
;MAALTAARDTTEISNGARHLVLPVKGSTTIYQGALVALDASGYAVPGSKAATLIAAGRAEETVANTGADGAATIRVSRGVFVFDNATDAGKLTAAHVLKPCYIADDQTVTATATGASVAGLVIRVDDAGVAVEIGRGIQAIAAEA
;
A
#
# COMPACT_ATOMS: atom_id res chain seq x y z
N MET A 1 -12.38 -2.51 -28.37
CA MET A 1 -12.81 -1.49 -27.40
C MET A 1 -14.32 -1.34 -27.54
N ALA A 2 -15.11 -1.78 -26.56
CA ALA A 2 -16.57 -1.73 -26.66
C ALA A 2 -17.06 -0.33 -26.26
N ALA A 3 -17.77 0.33 -27.17
CA ALA A 3 -18.39 1.63 -26.90
C ALA A 3 -19.64 1.46 -26.05
N LEU A 4 -19.89 2.41 -25.15
CA LEU A 4 -21.10 2.41 -24.33
C LEU A 4 -22.30 2.76 -25.22
N THR A 5 -23.21 1.80 -25.42
CA THR A 5 -24.37 1.95 -26.32
C THR A 5 -25.66 2.39 -25.61
N ALA A 6 -25.65 2.56 -24.29
CA ALA A 6 -26.76 3.05 -23.49
C ALA A 6 -26.26 3.72 -22.20
N ALA A 7 -27.08 4.57 -21.57
CA ALA A 7 -26.76 5.18 -20.29
C ALA A 7 -26.48 4.10 -19.23
N ARG A 8 -25.35 4.22 -18.54
CA ARG A 8 -24.96 3.32 -17.44
C ARG A 8 -24.87 4.13 -16.16
N ASP A 9 -25.68 3.76 -15.18
CA ASP A 9 -25.54 4.26 -13.82
C ASP A 9 -24.26 3.66 -13.21
N THR A 10 -23.18 4.43 -13.23
CA THR A 10 -21.90 3.97 -12.68
C THR A 10 -21.89 4.34 -11.21
N THR A 11 -22.25 3.37 -10.36
CA THR A 11 -22.30 3.57 -8.91
C THR A 11 -20.92 3.94 -8.38
N GLU A 12 -20.84 5.09 -7.72
CA GLU A 12 -19.64 5.51 -7.01
C GLU A 12 -19.47 4.66 -5.75
N ILE A 13 -18.24 4.21 -5.50
CA ILE A 13 -17.93 3.52 -4.24
C ILE A 13 -17.98 4.56 -3.11
N SER A 14 -18.89 4.34 -2.15
CA SER A 14 -19.09 5.24 -1.01
C SER A 14 -17.77 5.57 -0.28
N ASN A 15 -17.67 6.80 0.22
CA ASN A 15 -16.49 7.36 0.91
C ASN A 15 -15.21 7.37 0.05
N GLY A 16 -15.33 7.45 -1.28
CA GLY A 16 -14.17 7.57 -2.19
C GLY A 16 -13.22 6.36 -2.11
N ALA A 17 -13.75 5.17 -1.81
CA ALA A 17 -12.97 3.96 -1.57
C ALA A 17 -11.91 4.13 -0.46
N ARG A 18 -12.24 4.86 0.62
CA ARG A 18 -11.41 4.95 1.84
C ARG A 18 -11.18 3.61 2.51
N HIS A 19 -12.13 2.67 2.36
CA HIS A 19 -11.98 1.29 2.81
C HIS A 19 -12.16 0.35 1.63
N LEU A 20 -11.22 -0.55 1.42
CA LEU A 20 -11.31 -1.64 0.46
C LEU A 20 -11.41 -2.96 1.22
N VAL A 21 -12.22 -3.87 0.70
CA VAL A 21 -12.21 -5.27 1.13
C VAL A 21 -11.46 -6.05 0.06
N LEU A 22 -10.33 -6.64 0.43
CA LEU A 22 -9.44 -7.33 -0.50
C LEU A 22 -9.30 -8.81 -0.13
N PRO A 23 -9.26 -9.72 -1.11
CA PRO A 23 -9.01 -11.13 -0.86
C PRO A 23 -7.55 -11.33 -0.41
N VAL A 24 -7.34 -12.04 0.70
CA VAL A 24 -6.01 -12.30 1.27
C VAL A 24 -5.39 -13.50 0.57
N LYS A 25 -4.08 -13.44 0.30
CA LYS A 25 -3.33 -14.57 -0.25
C LYS A 25 -3.40 -15.78 0.70
N GLY A 26 -3.39 -16.99 0.15
CA GLY A 26 -3.38 -18.21 0.94
C GLY A 26 -2.15 -18.30 1.84
N SER A 27 -2.27 -19.03 2.95
CA SER A 27 -1.20 -19.25 3.93
C SER A 27 -0.49 -17.97 4.43
N THR A 28 -1.20 -16.85 4.44
CA THR A 28 -0.65 -15.54 4.80
C THR A 28 -1.42 -14.95 5.97
N THR A 29 -0.69 -14.35 6.92
CA THR A 29 -1.28 -13.60 8.03
C THR A 29 -0.96 -12.13 7.88
N ILE A 30 -1.98 -11.29 7.93
CA ILE A 30 -1.85 -9.83 7.93
C ILE A 30 -2.30 -9.34 9.30
N TYR A 31 -1.42 -8.63 9.99
CA TYR A 31 -1.72 -8.05 11.29
C TYR A 31 -2.40 -6.68 11.16
N GLN A 32 -3.27 -6.36 12.12
CA GLN A 32 -3.84 -5.03 12.24
C GLN A 32 -2.72 -3.98 12.35
N GLY A 33 -2.82 -2.90 11.58
CA GLY A 33 -1.79 -1.86 11.54
C GLY A 33 -0.76 -2.04 10.43
N ALA A 34 -0.61 -3.26 9.91
CA ALA A 34 0.38 -3.54 8.88
C ALA A 34 0.06 -2.82 7.55
N LEU A 35 1.12 -2.47 6.83
CA LEU A 35 1.05 -2.05 5.44
C LEU A 35 0.61 -3.26 4.60
N VAL A 36 -0.50 -3.10 3.88
CA VAL A 36 -1.03 -4.11 2.97
C VAL A 36 -0.65 -3.74 1.56
N ALA A 37 -0.07 -4.69 0.86
CA ALA A 37 0.21 -4.60 -0.56
C ALA A 37 -0.58 -5.65 -1.34
N LEU A 38 -0.79 -5.40 -2.63
CA LEU A 38 -1.34 -6.35 -3.57
C LEU A 38 -0.21 -7.00 -4.36
N ASP A 39 -0.26 -8.32 -4.50
CA ASP A 39 0.63 -9.05 -5.39
C ASP A 39 0.18 -8.93 -6.87
N ALA A 40 0.99 -9.50 -7.78
CA ALA A 40 0.68 -9.47 -9.22
C ALA A 40 -0.62 -10.18 -9.59
N SER A 41 -1.14 -11.04 -8.71
CA SER A 41 -2.42 -11.74 -8.87
C SER A 41 -3.60 -10.97 -8.28
N GLY A 42 -3.35 -9.84 -7.60
CA GLY A 42 -4.38 -9.00 -6.98
C GLY A 42 -4.81 -9.47 -5.59
N TYR A 43 -4.00 -10.28 -4.91
CA TYR A 43 -4.25 -10.71 -3.53
C TYR A 43 -3.52 -9.83 -2.53
N ALA A 44 -4.18 -9.56 -1.40
CA ALA A 44 -3.60 -8.85 -0.27
C ALA A 44 -2.52 -9.70 0.41
N VAL A 45 -1.34 -9.11 0.53
CA VAL A 45 -0.14 -9.63 1.20
C VAL A 45 0.41 -8.56 2.15
N PRO A 46 1.13 -8.94 3.21
CA PRO A 46 1.87 -7.99 4.01
C PRO A 46 2.92 -7.27 3.14
N GLY A 47 3.15 -6.00 3.46
CA GLY A 47 4.18 -5.19 2.83
C GLY A 47 5.54 -5.87 2.96
N SER A 48 6.26 -6.01 1.87
CA SER A 48 7.64 -6.49 1.90
C SER A 48 8.43 -5.82 0.79
N LYS A 49 9.75 -5.87 0.90
CA LYS A 49 10.64 -5.38 -0.14
C LYS A 49 10.57 -6.27 -1.39
N ALA A 50 9.68 -5.93 -2.29
CA ALA A 50 9.55 -6.55 -3.61
C ALA A 50 9.15 -5.49 -4.65
N ALA A 51 9.55 -5.70 -5.90
CA ALA A 51 9.37 -4.73 -6.98
C ALA A 51 7.99 -4.81 -7.69
N THR A 52 7.18 -5.81 -7.37
CA THR A 52 5.90 -6.09 -8.05
C THR A 52 4.68 -5.81 -7.18
N LEU A 53 4.89 -5.28 -5.98
CA LEU A 53 3.83 -5.02 -5.03
C LEU A 53 3.17 -3.66 -5.29
N ILE A 54 1.86 -3.58 -5.05
CA ILE A 54 1.11 -2.33 -5.13
C ILE A 54 0.57 -2.01 -3.73
N ALA A 55 0.99 -0.89 -3.13
CA ALA A 55 0.50 -0.49 -1.81
C ALA A 55 -1.02 -0.21 -1.84
N ALA A 56 -1.77 -0.99 -1.07
CA ALA A 56 -3.22 -0.90 -0.99
C ALA A 56 -3.68 0.00 0.17
N GLY A 57 -2.96 0.01 1.29
CA GLY A 57 -3.30 0.81 2.47
C GLY A 57 -2.85 0.13 3.78
N ARG A 58 -3.49 0.49 4.89
CA ARG A 58 -3.26 -0.10 6.22
C ARG A 58 -4.34 -1.13 6.56
N ALA A 59 -3.95 -2.26 7.14
CA ALA A 59 -4.89 -3.24 7.68
C ALA A 59 -5.66 -2.67 8.88
N GLU A 60 -6.99 -2.77 8.84
CA GLU A 60 -7.88 -2.38 9.94
C GLU A 60 -8.12 -3.52 10.94
N GLU A 61 -7.84 -4.76 10.54
CA GLU A 61 -8.08 -5.99 11.29
C GLU A 61 -6.94 -6.99 11.07
N THR A 62 -6.76 -7.92 12.02
CA THR A 62 -5.83 -9.04 11.86
C THR A 62 -6.56 -10.21 11.21
N VAL A 63 -6.08 -10.67 10.05
CA VAL A 63 -6.67 -11.80 9.31
C VAL A 63 -5.59 -12.81 9.01
N ALA A 64 -5.80 -14.05 9.46
CA ALA A 64 -4.99 -15.20 9.08
C ALA A 64 -5.76 -16.01 8.02
N ASN A 65 -5.24 -16.06 6.79
CA ASN A 65 -5.79 -16.95 5.76
C ASN A 65 -4.99 -18.26 5.76
N THR A 66 -5.50 -19.28 6.46
CA THR A 66 -4.91 -20.64 6.44
C THR A 66 -5.37 -21.48 5.24
N GLY A 67 -6.25 -20.93 4.39
CA GLY A 67 -6.84 -21.61 3.24
C GLY A 67 -6.19 -21.22 1.91
N ALA A 68 -6.92 -21.45 0.82
CA ALA A 68 -6.53 -21.05 -0.54
C ALA A 68 -6.57 -19.52 -0.72
N ASP A 69 -6.02 -19.05 -1.84
CA ASP A 69 -6.05 -17.63 -2.19
C ASP A 69 -7.50 -17.10 -2.24
N GLY A 70 -7.76 -16.02 -1.50
CA GLY A 70 -9.08 -15.38 -1.41
C GLY A 70 -10.11 -16.09 -0.52
N ALA A 71 -9.72 -17.11 0.24
CA ALA A 71 -10.61 -17.75 1.22
C ALA A 71 -10.96 -16.83 2.41
N ALA A 72 -10.10 -15.87 2.73
CA ALA A 72 -10.37 -14.80 3.69
C ALA A 72 -10.27 -13.43 3.00
N THR A 73 -10.98 -12.44 3.53
CA THR A 73 -10.90 -11.06 3.09
C THR A 73 -10.46 -10.17 4.24
N ILE A 74 -9.81 -9.04 3.91
CA ILE A 74 -9.34 -8.07 4.87
C ILE A 74 -9.82 -6.67 4.50
N ARG A 75 -10.23 -5.90 5.51
CA ARG A 75 -10.50 -4.47 5.39
C ARG A 75 -9.21 -3.67 5.44
N VAL A 76 -8.95 -2.94 4.37
CA VAL A 76 -7.79 -2.06 4.21
C VAL A 76 -8.27 -0.61 4.15
N SER A 77 -7.71 0.25 4.99
CA SER A 77 -7.98 1.69 4.94
C SER A 77 -6.92 2.43 4.11
N ARG A 78 -7.38 3.36 3.28
CA ARG A 78 -6.56 4.25 2.44
C ARG A 78 -6.58 5.66 3.03
N GLY A 79 -5.42 6.32 3.05
CA GLY A 79 -5.23 7.59 3.73
C GLY A 79 -3.78 7.81 4.14
N VAL A 80 -3.58 8.72 5.10
CA VAL A 80 -2.26 9.03 5.66
C VAL A 80 -2.06 8.24 6.94
N PHE A 81 -1.03 7.40 6.98
CA PHE A 81 -0.69 6.58 8.15
C PHE A 81 0.77 6.77 8.53
N VAL A 82 1.08 6.66 9.82
CA VAL A 82 2.46 6.75 10.32
C VAL A 82 3.07 5.35 10.33
N PHE A 83 4.22 5.22 9.68
CA PHE A 83 5.04 4.02 9.63
C PHE A 83 6.42 4.30 10.23
N ASP A 84 7.12 3.23 10.62
CA ASP A 84 8.50 3.34 11.08
C ASP A 84 9.42 3.77 9.93
N ASN A 85 10.49 4.46 10.31
CA ASN A 85 11.48 4.93 9.36
C ASN A 85 12.64 3.93 9.29
N ALA A 86 13.10 3.64 8.07
CA ALA A 86 14.31 2.86 7.86
C ALA A 86 15.49 3.43 8.68
N THR A 87 16.24 2.55 9.34
CA THR A 87 17.40 2.92 10.17
C THR A 87 18.71 2.90 9.40
N ASP A 88 18.70 2.35 8.19
CA ASP A 88 19.84 2.22 7.29
C ASP A 88 20.01 3.43 6.35
N ALA A 89 20.76 3.25 5.26
CA ALA A 89 21.01 4.29 4.25
C ALA A 89 19.72 4.81 3.57
N GLY A 90 18.62 4.07 3.68
CA GLY A 90 17.30 4.47 3.19
C GLY A 90 16.48 5.34 4.13
N LYS A 91 17.06 5.87 5.22
CA LYS A 91 16.34 6.72 6.19
C LYS A 91 15.70 7.95 5.53
N LEU A 92 14.40 8.13 5.74
CA LEU A 92 13.67 9.31 5.30
C LEU A 92 13.94 10.50 6.23
N THR A 93 13.98 11.69 5.65
CA THR A 93 14.25 12.95 6.34
C THR A 93 13.26 14.02 5.89
N ALA A 94 13.26 15.19 6.51
CA ALA A 94 12.43 16.33 6.08
C ALA A 94 12.61 16.68 4.58
N ALA A 95 13.77 16.39 3.98
CA ALA A 95 14.03 16.59 2.56
C ALA A 95 13.26 15.62 1.63
N HIS A 96 12.63 14.59 2.20
CA HIS A 96 11.82 13.59 1.50
C HIS A 96 10.32 13.87 1.60
N VAL A 97 9.91 14.91 2.35
CA VAL A 97 8.52 15.35 2.39
C VAL A 97 8.08 15.76 0.98
N LEU A 98 6.87 15.34 0.59
CA LEU A 98 6.32 15.43 -0.77
C LEU A 98 7.06 14.63 -1.84
N LYS A 99 7.89 13.65 -1.45
CA LYS A 99 8.52 12.68 -2.37
C LYS A 99 7.96 11.28 -2.18
N PRO A 100 8.01 10.42 -3.21
CA PRO A 100 7.61 9.03 -3.06
C PRO A 100 8.55 8.30 -2.08
N CYS A 101 7.98 7.40 -1.30
CA CYS A 101 8.69 6.46 -0.45
C CYS A 101 8.37 5.02 -0.85
N TYR A 102 9.18 4.09 -0.38
CA TYR A 102 9.16 2.69 -0.76
C TYR A 102 8.92 1.79 0.45
N ILE A 103 8.37 0.60 0.20
CA ILE A 103 8.08 -0.41 1.21
C ILE A 103 9.39 -1.11 1.57
N ALA A 104 9.81 -1.02 2.83
CA ALA A 104 10.90 -1.85 3.35
C ALA A 104 10.32 -3.17 3.92
N ASP A 105 9.30 -3.06 4.76
CA ASP A 105 8.56 -4.17 5.36
C ASP A 105 7.12 -3.71 5.70
N ASP A 106 6.39 -4.53 6.46
CA ASP A 106 4.99 -4.30 6.79
C ASP A 106 4.75 -3.22 7.86
N GLN A 107 5.80 -2.71 8.51
CA GLN A 107 5.73 -1.55 9.41
C GLN A 107 6.70 -0.41 9.07
N THR A 108 7.68 -0.63 8.18
CA THR A 108 8.77 0.31 7.90
C THR A 108 8.77 0.80 6.45
N VAL A 109 9.05 2.09 6.25
CA VAL A 109 9.23 2.71 4.93
C VAL A 109 10.66 3.19 4.73
N THR A 110 11.10 3.20 3.47
CA THR A 110 12.46 3.55 3.05
C THR A 110 12.46 4.51 1.85
N ALA A 111 13.50 5.33 1.73
CA ALA A 111 13.79 6.12 0.53
C ALA A 111 14.45 5.27 -0.57
N THR A 112 14.87 4.03 -0.27
CA THR A 112 15.54 3.15 -1.23
C THR A 112 14.57 2.50 -2.20
N ALA A 113 14.63 2.90 -3.47
CA ALA A 113 13.82 2.34 -4.54
C ALA A 113 14.24 0.93 -4.99
N THR A 114 15.52 0.58 -4.83
CA THR A 114 16.09 -0.63 -5.43
C THR A 114 15.45 -1.90 -4.89
N GLY A 115 14.68 -2.58 -5.74
CA GLY A 115 13.97 -3.81 -5.40
C GLY A 115 12.75 -3.61 -4.51
N ALA A 116 12.29 -2.37 -4.34
CA ALA A 116 11.17 -2.02 -3.48
C ALA A 116 10.04 -1.35 -4.28
N SER A 117 8.81 -1.64 -3.89
CA SER A 117 7.62 -0.98 -4.44
C SER A 117 7.33 0.33 -3.73
N VAL A 118 6.68 1.25 -4.44
CA VAL A 118 6.23 2.53 -3.87
C VAL A 118 5.18 2.27 -2.79
N ALA A 119 5.45 2.74 -1.58
CA ALA A 119 4.50 2.71 -0.46
C ALA A 119 3.47 3.84 -0.61
N GLY A 120 3.93 5.04 -0.96
CA GLY A 120 3.09 6.22 -1.09
C GLY A 120 3.89 7.52 -1.07
N LEU A 121 3.22 8.63 -0.77
CA LEU A 121 3.84 9.96 -0.67
C LEU A 121 4.12 10.29 0.80
N VAL A 122 5.32 10.79 1.08
CA VAL A 122 5.65 11.26 2.42
C VAL A 122 4.99 12.61 2.67
N ILE A 123 4.14 12.69 3.69
CA ILE A 123 3.46 13.93 4.10
C ILE A 123 4.20 14.59 5.26
N ARG A 124 4.76 13.79 6.16
CA ARG A 124 5.45 14.28 7.35
C ARG A 124 6.51 13.29 7.78
N VAL A 125 7.62 13.79 8.30
CA VAL A 125 8.64 13.00 8.99
C VAL A 125 8.86 13.67 10.34
N ASP A 126 8.67 12.92 11.41
CA ASP A 126 8.84 13.38 12.79
C ASP A 126 9.41 12.25 13.66
N ASP A 127 9.68 12.53 14.94
CA ASP A 127 10.26 11.53 15.85
C ASP A 127 9.33 10.33 16.11
N ALA A 128 8.02 10.47 15.85
CA ALA A 128 7.08 9.34 15.94
C ALA A 128 7.01 8.50 14.67
N GLY A 129 7.72 8.88 13.59
CA GLY A 129 7.81 8.11 12.35
C GLY A 129 7.57 8.92 11.07
N VAL A 130 7.18 8.23 10.01
CA VAL A 130 6.92 8.79 8.68
C VAL A 130 5.44 8.68 8.35
N ALA A 131 4.76 9.81 8.20
CA ALA A 131 3.39 9.85 7.71
C ALA A 131 3.37 9.69 6.19
N VAL A 132 2.79 8.59 5.71
CA VAL A 132 2.72 8.23 4.29
C VAL A 132 1.27 8.23 3.83
N GLU A 133 0.98 8.98 2.78
CA GLU A 133 -0.29 8.95 2.06
C GLU A 133 -0.31 7.76 1.09
N ILE A 134 -1.15 6.78 1.42
CA ILE A 134 -1.40 5.58 0.61
C ILE A 134 -2.79 5.67 -0.02
N GLY A 135 -2.87 5.45 -1.33
CA GLY A 135 -4.15 5.33 -2.04
C GLY A 135 -4.53 6.47 -2.98
N ARG A 136 -3.67 7.46 -3.17
CA ARG A 136 -3.72 8.27 -4.39
C ARG A 136 -2.69 7.70 -5.35
N GLY A 137 -3.03 7.52 -6.63
CA GLY A 137 -2.24 6.81 -7.63
C GLY A 137 -0.87 7.47 -7.89
N ILE A 138 0.06 7.29 -6.96
CA ILE A 138 1.42 7.76 -7.04
C ILE A 138 2.21 6.68 -7.75
N GLN A 139 2.38 6.88 -9.06
CA GLN A 139 3.41 6.17 -9.81
C GLN A 139 4.71 6.93 -9.56
N ALA A 140 5.75 6.26 -9.05
CA ALA A 140 7.09 6.84 -9.16
C ALA A 140 7.39 6.98 -10.65
N ILE A 141 7.66 8.20 -11.10
CA ILE A 141 8.10 8.43 -12.48
C ILE A 141 9.43 7.70 -12.59
N ALA A 142 9.47 6.60 -13.34
CA ALA A 142 10.73 5.97 -13.68
C ALA A 142 11.57 7.04 -14.38
N ALA A 143 12.75 7.34 -13.82
CA ALA A 143 13.67 8.25 -14.49
C ALA A 143 13.97 7.65 -15.88
N GLU A 144 13.55 8.36 -16.94
CA GLU A 144 13.93 8.03 -18.30
C GLU A 144 15.46 8.02 -18.37
N ALA A 145 16.01 6.91 -18.84
CA ALA A 145 17.45 6.71 -19.04
C ALA A 145 17.94 7.42 -20.30
#